data_AF-A0A816CYJ4-F1
#
_entry.id   AF-A0A816CYJ4-F1
#
_cell.length_a   1.000
_cell.length_b   1.000
_cell.length_c   1.000
_cell.angle_alpha   90.00
_cell.angle_beta   90.00
_cell.angle_gamma   90.00
#
_symmetry.space_group_name_H-M   'P 1'
#
loop_
_entity.id
_entity.type
_entity.pdbx_description
1 polymer ?
#
loop_
_entity_poly.entity_id
_entity_poly.type
_entity_poly.pdbx_seq_one_letter_code
_entity_poly.pdbx_strand_id
1 'polypeptide(L)'
;HVNNGGCDTNATCSHSLSDYSVTCTCNTGFTGNGTVGNCQDSCHVNNGGCDTNATCSHSLPGYSVTCTCNAGFTGNGTVGNCQ
;
A
#
# COMPACT_ATOMS: atom_id res chain seq x y z
N HIS A 1 11.05 25.51 -5.48
CA HIS A 1 10.87 24.16 -6.06
C HIS A 1 10.04 23.33 -5.09
N VAL A 2 8.85 22.88 -5.50
CA VAL A 2 8.17 21.80 -4.77
C VAL A 2 8.88 20.50 -5.16
N ASN A 3 9.48 19.82 -4.19
CA ASN A 3 10.10 18.53 -4.42
C ASN A 3 9.00 17.53 -4.85
N ASN A 4 9.28 16.70 -5.86
CA ASN A 4 8.34 15.70 -6.40
C ASN A 4 6.92 16.22 -6.76
N GLY A 5 6.78 17.47 -7.21
CA GLY A 5 5.47 18.01 -7.62
C GLY A 5 4.43 18.15 -6.51
N GLY A 6 4.83 18.06 -5.22
CA GLY A 6 3.91 18.02 -4.08
C GLY A 6 3.46 16.60 -3.67
N CYS A 7 4.05 15.56 -4.27
CA CYS A 7 3.80 14.17 -3.91
C CYS A 7 4.70 13.71 -2.75
N ASP A 8 4.24 12.70 -2.03
CA ASP A 8 4.98 12.01 -0.97
C ASP A 8 6.30 11.40 -1.49
N THR A 9 7.24 11.17 -0.59
CA THR A 9 8.48 10.44 -0.90
C THR A 9 8.22 8.99 -1.31
N ASN A 10 7.13 8.40 -0.83
CA ASN A 10 6.66 7.06 -1.20
C ASN A 10 5.56 7.13 -2.26
N ALA A 11 5.50 8.21 -3.05
CA ALA A 11 4.58 8.35 -4.17
C ALA A 11 5.29 8.66 -5.49
N THR A 12 4.72 8.14 -6.56
CA THR A 12 5.09 8.50 -7.92
C THR A 12 4.26 9.71 -8.37
N CYS A 13 4.96 10.77 -8.79
CA CYS A 13 4.35 11.94 -9.41
C CYS A 13 4.18 11.70 -10.92
N SER A 14 2.96 11.80 -11.41
CA SER A 14 2.64 11.77 -12.85
C SER A 14 1.95 13.07 -13.25
N HIS A 15 2.25 13.56 -14.45
CA HIS A 15 1.58 14.73 -15.01
C HIS A 15 0.79 14.32 -16.25
N SER A 16 -0.43 14.81 -16.36
CA SER A 16 -1.28 14.60 -17.50
C SER A 16 -1.00 15.67 -18.56
N LEU A 17 -0.69 15.24 -19.78
CA LEU A 17 -0.41 16.14 -20.90
C LEU A 17 -1.66 16.79 -21.50
N SER A 18 -2.84 16.24 -21.23
CA SER A 18 -4.11 16.72 -21.79
C SER A 18 -4.72 17.89 -21.02
N ASP A 19 -4.57 17.91 -19.70
CA ASP A 19 -5.17 18.92 -18.80
C ASP A 19 -4.17 19.56 -17.84
N TYR A 20 -2.87 19.24 -18.01
CA TYR A 20 -1.76 19.73 -17.17
C TYR A 20 -1.94 19.41 -15.67
N SER A 21 -2.79 18.45 -15.32
CA SER A 21 -2.98 18.04 -13.93
C SER A 21 -1.81 17.20 -13.41
N VAL A 22 -1.54 17.28 -12.11
CA VAL A 22 -0.55 16.46 -11.40
C VAL A 22 -1.30 15.44 -10.56
N THR A 23 -0.96 14.17 -10.73
CA THR A 23 -1.49 13.05 -9.94
C THR A 23 -0.36 12.39 -9.17
N CYS A 24 -0.56 12.30 -7.85
CA CYS A 24 0.32 11.56 -6.96
C CYS A 24 -0.29 10.20 -6.64
N THR A 25 0.47 9.13 -6.87
CA THR A 25 0.03 7.76 -6.57
C THR A 25 1.03 7.13 -5.61
N CYS A 26 0.58 6.66 -4.45
CA CYS A 26 1.45 5.92 -3.53
C CYS A 26 2.05 4.69 -4.22
N ASN A 27 3.31 4.43 -3.93
CA ASN A 27 4.05 3.28 -4.46
C ASN A 27 3.47 1.98 -3.90
N THR A 28 3.78 0.86 -4.56
CA THR A 28 3.32 -0.47 -4.11
C THR A 28 3.69 -0.72 -2.64
N GLY A 29 2.72 -1.24 -1.88
CA GLY A 29 2.85 -1.47 -0.44
C GLY A 29 2.53 -0.24 0.42
N PHE A 30 2.21 0.90 -0.19
CA PHE A 30 1.71 2.08 0.50
C PHE A 30 0.29 2.43 0.05
N THR A 31 -0.46 3.11 0.92
CA THR A 31 -1.83 3.56 0.68
C THR A 31 -2.00 5.01 1.14
N GLY A 32 -3.00 5.69 0.56
CA GLY A 32 -3.34 7.09 0.85
C GLY A 32 -3.48 7.94 -0.42
N ASN A 33 -3.47 9.27 -0.26
CA ASN A 33 -3.77 10.19 -1.36
C ASN A 33 -2.55 10.60 -2.21
N GLY A 34 -1.37 10.03 -1.94
CA GLY A 34 -0.15 10.31 -2.70
C GLY A 34 0.54 11.64 -2.37
N THR A 35 -0.10 12.57 -1.67
CA THR A 35 0.49 13.88 -1.33
C THR A 35 1.44 13.79 -0.14
N VAL A 36 2.31 14.80 0.04
CA VAL A 36 3.33 14.81 1.12
C VAL A 36 2.75 14.41 2.48
N GLY A 37 3.34 13.38 3.10
CA GLY A 37 2.98 12.86 4.42
C GLY A 37 1.79 11.89 4.42
N ASN A 38 1.24 11.53 3.26
CA ASN A 38 -0.02 10.78 3.19
C ASN A 38 0.13 9.38 2.59
N CYS A 39 1.33 8.94 2.20
CA CYS A 39 1.54 7.54 1.89
C CYS A 39 1.96 6.78 3.14
N GLN A 40 1.08 5.91 3.62
CA GLN A 40 1.29 5.07 4.79
C GLN A 40 1.50 3.63 4.35
N ASP A 41 2.32 2.88 5.06
CA ASP A 41 2.50 1.44 4.82
C ASP A 41 1.14 0.73 4.93
N SER A 42 0.76 0.04 3.87
CA SER A 42 -0.53 -0.65 3.77
C SER A 42 -0.72 -1.71 4.85
N CYS A 43 0.33 -2.37 5.34
CA CYS A 43 0.20 -3.33 6.44
C CYS A 43 -0.13 -2.64 7.78
N HIS A 44 0.24 -1.38 7.96
CA HIS A 44 -0.15 -0.60 9.15
C HIS A 44 -1.58 -0.05 9.07
N VAL A 45 -2.20 -0.10 7.89
CA VAL A 45 -3.58 0.33 7.66
C VAL A 45 -4.47 -0.90 7.47
N ASN A 46 -5.34 -1.19 8.44
CA ASN A 46 -6.27 -2.33 8.39
C ASN A 46 -5.58 -3.68 8.07
N ASN A 47 -4.37 -3.90 8.62
CA ASN A 47 -3.56 -5.10 8.38
C ASN A 47 -3.37 -5.43 6.87
N GLY A 48 -3.30 -4.42 6.00
CA GLY A 48 -3.22 -4.63 4.54
C GLY A 48 -4.43 -5.33 3.90
N GLY A 49 -5.56 -5.40 4.61
CA GLY A 49 -6.71 -6.22 4.20
C GLY A 49 -6.54 -7.72 4.48
N CYS A 50 -5.57 -8.09 5.31
CA CYS A 50 -5.41 -9.45 5.79
C CYS A 50 -6.40 -9.79 6.91
N ASP A 51 -6.67 -11.08 7.09
CA ASP A 51 -7.45 -11.61 8.21
C ASP A 51 -6.86 -11.20 9.56
N THR A 52 -7.69 -11.15 10.60
CA THR A 52 -7.22 -10.87 11.97
C THR A 52 -6.29 -11.96 12.51
N ASN A 53 -6.43 -13.19 12.01
CA ASN A 53 -5.54 -14.31 12.28
C ASN A 53 -4.46 -14.49 11.19
N ALA A 54 -4.21 -13.46 10.38
CA ALA A 54 -3.11 -13.43 9.42
C ALA A 54 -2.09 -12.33 9.74
N THR A 55 -0.83 -12.62 9.43
CA THR A 55 0.25 -11.63 9.43
C THR A 55 0.32 -10.97 8.04
N CYS A 56 0.24 -9.63 8.01
CA CYS A 56 0.55 -8.84 6.83
C CYS A 56 2.06 -8.66 6.69
N SER A 57 2.55 -8.82 5.46
CA SER A 57 3.94 -8.57 5.09
C SER A 57 4.02 -8.06 3.65
N HIS A 58 5.17 -7.55 3.24
CA HIS A 58 5.42 -7.16 1.86
C HIS A 58 6.26 -8.22 1.16
N SER A 59 5.81 -8.64 -0.03
CA SER A 59 6.55 -9.58 -0.88
C SER A 59 7.73 -8.91 -1.57
N LEU A 60 8.79 -9.70 -1.80
CA LEU A 60 9.93 -9.30 -2.62
C LEU A 60 9.99 -10.18 -3.87
N PRO A 61 10.26 -9.61 -5.06
CA PRO A 61 10.39 -8.17 -5.37
C PRO A 61 9.02 -7.47 -5.48
N GLY A 62 9.00 -6.15 -5.34
CA GLY A 62 7.82 -5.32 -5.66
C GLY A 62 7.03 -4.77 -4.48
N TYR A 63 7.31 -5.22 -3.25
CA TYR A 63 6.72 -4.67 -2.02
C TYR A 63 5.17 -4.78 -1.98
N SER A 64 4.61 -5.81 -2.63
CA SER A 64 3.16 -6.04 -2.65
C SER A 64 2.70 -6.68 -1.35
N VAL A 65 1.57 -6.23 -0.82
CA VAL A 65 0.94 -6.78 0.39
C VAL A 65 0.68 -8.28 0.21
N THR A 66 1.09 -9.06 1.21
CA THR A 66 0.94 -10.51 1.29
C THR A 66 0.43 -10.88 2.66
N CYS A 67 -0.61 -11.72 2.70
CA CYS A 67 -1.23 -12.19 3.93
C CYS A 67 -0.88 -13.65 4.16
N THR A 68 -0.38 -13.98 5.35
CA THR A 68 -0.07 -15.37 5.74
C THR A 68 -0.83 -15.71 7.02
N CYS A 69 -1.66 -16.76 6.99
CA CYS A 69 -2.36 -17.21 8.20
C CYS A 69 -1.35 -17.58 9.30
N ASN A 70 -1.66 -17.18 10.53
CA ASN A 70 -0.85 -17.48 11.69
C ASN A 70 -0.83 -18.98 11.96
N ALA A 71 0.18 -19.44 12.72
CA ALA A 71 0.33 -20.85 13.06
C ALA A 71 -0.95 -21.41 13.69
N GLY A 72 -1.44 -22.53 13.15
CA GLY A 72 -2.69 -23.17 13.58
C GLY A 72 -3.93 -22.81 12.74
N PHE A 73 -3.82 -21.84 11.83
CA PHE A 73 -4.89 -21.47 10.89
C PHE A 73 -4.53 -21.84 9.45
N THR A 74 -5.55 -22.06 8.63
CA THR A 74 -5.43 -22.40 7.21
C THR A 74 -6.28 -21.50 6.33
N GLY A 75 -5.82 -21.26 5.11
CA GLY A 75 -6.53 -20.49 4.09
C GLY A 75 -5.64 -19.47 3.39
N ASN A 76 -6.22 -18.47 2.73
CA ASN A 76 -5.50 -17.55 1.83
C ASN A 76 -5.00 -16.26 2.52
N GLY A 77 -5.23 -16.11 3.83
CA GLY A 77 -4.77 -14.96 4.58
C GLY A 77 -5.64 -13.69 4.47
N THR A 78 -6.60 -13.62 3.54
CA THR A 78 -7.46 -12.42 3.39
C THR A 78 -8.61 -12.43 4.39
N VAL A 79 -9.25 -11.27 4.62
CA VAL A 79 -10.31 -11.11 5.63
C VAL A 79 -11.35 -12.24 5.60
N GLY A 80 -11.52 -12.91 6.74
CA GLY A 80 -12.47 -14.00 6.97
C GLY A 80 -11.97 -15.39 6.57
N ASN A 81 -10.72 -15.52 6.11
CA ASN A 81 -10.24 -16.74 5.45
C ASN A 81 -9.07 -17.43 6.15
N CYS A 82 -8.80 -17.12 7.43
CA CYS A 82 -7.92 -17.95 8.26
C CYS A 82 -8.76 -18.70 9.30
N GLN A 83 -8.88 -20.02 9.13
CA GLN A 83 -9.69 -20.91 9.97
C GLN A 83 -8.88 -22.05 10.58
#